data_AF-A0A6V8NIC2-F1
#
_entry.id   AF-A0A6V8NIC2-F1
#
_cell.length_a   1.000
_cell.length_b   1.000
_cell.length_c   1.000
_cell.angle_alpha   90.00
_cell.angle_beta   90.00
_cell.angle_gamma   90.00
#
_symmetry.space_group_name_H-M   'P 1'
#
loop_
_entity.id
_entity.type
_entity.pdbx_description
1 polymer ?
#
loop_
_entity_poly.entity_id
_entity_poly.type
_entity_poly.pdbx_seq_one_letter_code
_entity_poly.pdbx_strand_id
1 'polypeptide(L)'
;MVRSAADFLHRLRYLVGQPIENLQTDNGSEFAWEFERATAKLGIQRYFSRVKTPKDNPEIERFNQTLEYEWLYNSNLSLDPEELNPRLTEWLVEYNFNRPHQIGVYPDLLALQDPTHNFSLKVKGL
;
A
#
# COMPACT_ATOMS: atom_id res chain seq x y z
N MET A 1 -22.62 -2.35 -2.23
CA MET A 1 -21.44 -1.98 -1.42
C MET A 1 -20.40 -3.08 -1.62
N VAL A 2 -19.67 -3.04 -2.74
CA VAL A 2 -18.62 -4.02 -3.11
C VAL A 2 -17.57 -3.24 -3.90
N ARG A 3 -16.72 -2.47 -3.21
CA ARG A 3 -15.81 -1.50 -3.85
C ARG A 3 -14.47 -1.29 -3.11
N SER A 4 -13.97 -2.18 -2.25
CA SER A 4 -12.72 -1.86 -1.52
C SER A 4 -11.46 -2.15 -2.35
N ALA A 5 -11.23 -3.40 -2.75
CA ALA A 5 -9.98 -3.84 -3.38
C ALA A 5 -9.73 -3.25 -4.79
N ALA A 6 -10.76 -3.26 -5.64
CA ALA A 6 -10.64 -2.75 -7.00
C ALA A 6 -10.50 -1.23 -7.04
N ASP A 7 -11.25 -0.50 -6.21
CA ASP A 7 -11.15 0.96 -6.10
C ASP A 7 -9.77 1.36 -5.56
N PHE A 8 -9.26 0.61 -4.58
CA PHE A 8 -7.89 0.76 -4.09
C PHE A 8 -6.87 0.63 -5.22
N LEU A 9 -6.91 -0.43 -6.03
CA LEU A 9 -5.95 -0.61 -7.14
C LEU A 9 -6.07 0.49 -8.20
N HIS A 10 -7.28 0.99 -8.48
CA HIS A 10 -7.47 2.12 -9.39
C HIS A 10 -6.86 3.41 -8.83
N ARG A 11 -7.09 3.73 -7.56
CA ARG A 11 -6.49 4.90 -6.90
C ARG A 11 -4.98 4.78 -6.81
N LEU A 12 -4.47 3.59 -6.49
CA LEU A 12 -3.05 3.31 -6.43
C LEU A 12 -2.38 3.56 -7.79
N ARG A 13 -2.97 3.05 -8.88
CA ARG A 13 -2.47 3.29 -10.24
C ARG A 13 -2.49 4.78 -10.60
N TYR A 14 -3.54 5.50 -10.20
CA TYR A 14 -3.62 6.94 -10.40
C TYR A 14 -2.50 7.70 -9.67
N LEU A 15 -2.23 7.35 -8.40
CA LEU A 15 -1.20 7.98 -7.59
C LEU A 15 0.22 7.66 -8.07
N VAL A 16 0.46 6.42 -8.51
CA VAL A 16 1.76 5.98 -9.06
C VAL A 16 2.04 6.64 -10.41
N GLY A 17 1.02 6.96 -11.19
CA GLY A 17 1.18 7.63 -12.49
C GLY A 17 1.82 6.77 -13.59
N GLN A 18 2.14 5.51 -13.29
CA GLN A 18 2.77 4.55 -14.20
C GLN A 18 2.08 3.16 -14.13
N PRO A 19 2.29 2.27 -15.11
CA PRO A 19 1.86 0.88 -15.03
C PRO A 19 2.48 0.17 -13.81
N ILE A 20 1.67 -0.55 -13.05
CA ILE A 20 2.13 -1.46 -11.99
C ILE A 20 2.23 -2.84 -12.62
N GLU A 21 3.44 -3.37 -12.77
CA GLU A 21 3.62 -4.68 -13.40
C GLU A 21 3.30 -5.81 -12.43
N ASN A 22 3.77 -5.67 -11.19
CA ASN A 22 3.75 -6.74 -10.20
C ASN A 22 3.18 -6.25 -8.86
N LEU A 23 2.36 -7.09 -8.23
CA LEU A 23 1.79 -6.86 -6.91
C LEU A 23 2.10 -8.05 -6.02
N GLN A 24 2.81 -7.85 -4.93
CA GLN A 24 3.03 -8.86 -3.90
C GLN A 24 2.06 -8.63 -2.73
N THR A 25 1.31 -9.66 -2.34
CA THR A 25 0.44 -9.64 -1.17
C THR A 25 0.80 -10.76 -0.21
N ASP A 26 0.38 -10.65 1.05
CA ASP A 26 0.32 -11.84 1.91
C ASP A 26 -0.77 -12.82 1.43
N ASN A 27 -0.88 -13.96 2.12
CA ASN A 27 -1.88 -15.00 1.83
C ASN A 27 -3.22 -14.74 2.53
N GLY A 28 -3.51 -13.50 2.93
CA GLY A 28 -4.79 -13.13 3.53
C GLY A 28 -5.95 -13.46 2.59
N SER A 29 -6.90 -14.25 3.07
CA SER A 29 -8.07 -14.67 2.29
C SER A 29 -9.13 -13.57 2.17
N GLU A 30 -9.09 -12.57 3.06
CA GLU A 30 -10.16 -11.58 3.28
C GLU A 30 -10.49 -10.74 2.04
N PHE A 31 -9.54 -10.60 1.11
CA PHE A 31 -9.75 -9.87 -0.15
C PHE A 31 -9.24 -10.64 -1.38
N ALA A 32 -8.94 -11.94 -1.24
CA ALA A 32 -8.16 -12.68 -2.24
C ALA A 32 -8.83 -12.71 -3.62
N TRP A 33 -10.14 -13.00 -3.66
CA TRP A 33 -10.92 -13.12 -4.89
C TRP A 33 -11.13 -11.77 -5.60
N GLU A 34 -11.36 -10.71 -4.82
CA GLU A 34 -11.63 -9.38 -5.35
C GLU A 34 -10.34 -8.74 -5.90
N PHE A 35 -9.22 -8.93 -5.19
CA PHE A 35 -7.90 -8.55 -5.69
C PHE A 35 -7.53 -9.33 -6.94
N GLU A 36 -7.70 -10.65 -6.96
CA GLU A 36 -7.38 -11.48 -8.13
C GLU A 36 -8.14 -11.01 -9.38
N ARG A 37 -9.44 -10.75 -9.24
CA ARG A 37 -10.25 -10.25 -10.35
C ARG A 37 -9.82 -8.86 -10.80
N ALA A 38 -9.43 -7.98 -9.88
CA ALA A 38 -9.02 -6.62 -10.19
C ALA A 38 -7.62 -6.56 -10.82
N THR A 39 -6.65 -7.32 -10.31
CA THR A 39 -5.30 -7.43 -10.88
C THR A 39 -5.35 -8.04 -12.28
N ALA A 40 -6.16 -9.08 -12.50
CA ALA A 40 -6.34 -9.68 -13.83
C ALA A 40 -6.91 -8.68 -14.85
N LYS A 41 -7.92 -7.89 -14.46
CA LYS A 41 -8.48 -6.83 -15.32
C LYS A 41 -7.49 -5.72 -15.64
N LEU A 42 -6.57 -5.43 -14.73
CA LEU A 42 -5.57 -4.37 -14.88
C LEU A 42 -4.26 -4.87 -15.54
N GLY A 43 -4.13 -6.17 -15.82
CA GLY A 43 -2.91 -6.76 -16.35
C GLY A 43 -1.75 -6.79 -15.35
N ILE A 44 -2.05 -6.79 -14.05
CA ILE A 44 -1.05 -6.79 -12.98
C ILE A 44 -0.78 -8.24 -12.56
N GLN A 45 0.47 -8.67 -12.59
CA GLN A 45 0.87 -9.99 -12.11
C GLN A 45 0.92 -10.00 -10.58
N ARG A 46 0.22 -10.96 -9.95
CA ARG A 46 0.20 -11.09 -8.49
C ARG A 46 1.20 -12.14 -8.00
N TYR A 47 1.88 -11.85 -6.90
CA TYR A 47 2.77 -12.74 -6.15
C TYR A 47 2.31 -12.83 -4.70
N PHE A 48 2.62 -13.95 -4.05
CA PHE A 48 2.31 -14.17 -2.63
C PHE A 48 3.59 -14.27 -1.82
N SER A 49 3.61 -13.64 -0.64
CA SER A 49 4.72 -13.83 0.32
C SER A 49 4.79 -15.30 0.75
N ARG A 50 6.01 -15.79 1.01
CA ARG A 50 6.20 -17.18 1.41
C ARG A 50 5.59 -17.41 2.78
N VAL A 51 4.92 -18.55 2.94
CA VAL A 51 4.32 -18.96 4.21
C VAL A 51 5.38 -18.93 5.32
N LYS A 52 5.07 -18.26 6.43
CA LYS A 52 5.94 -18.15 7.63
C LYS A 52 7.31 -17.51 7.37
N THR A 53 7.40 -16.57 6.43
CA THR A 53 8.63 -15.80 6.19
C THR A 53 8.41 -14.30 6.46
N PRO A 54 8.44 -13.84 7.73
CA PRO A 54 8.28 -12.42 8.10
C PRO A 54 9.30 -11.50 7.39
N LYS A 55 10.48 -12.05 7.09
CA LYS A 55 11.56 -11.38 6.35
C LYS A 55 11.21 -11.02 4.90
N ASP A 56 10.08 -11.48 4.37
CA ASP A 56 9.65 -11.10 3.01
C ASP A 56 8.98 -9.72 2.97
N ASN A 57 8.54 -9.17 4.11
CA ASN A 57 7.82 -7.89 4.18
C ASN A 57 8.37 -6.90 5.25
N PRO A 58 9.69 -6.82 5.53
CA PRO A 58 10.22 -6.04 6.66
C PRO A 58 9.96 -4.54 6.52
N GLU A 59 9.95 -4.01 5.30
CA GLU A 59 9.57 -2.63 5.01
C GLU A 59 8.11 -2.32 5.36
N ILE A 60 7.18 -3.21 5.00
CA ILE A 60 5.75 -3.05 5.32
C ILE A 60 5.51 -3.19 6.81
N GLU A 61 6.22 -4.11 7.48
CA GLU A 61 6.10 -4.27 8.93
C GLU A 61 6.63 -3.04 9.67
N ARG A 62 7.76 -2.47 9.23
CA ARG A 62 8.29 -1.23 9.80
C ARG A 62 7.34 -0.05 9.56
N PHE A 63 6.74 0.04 8.37
CA PHE A 63 5.73 1.05 8.07
C PHE A 63 4.54 0.96 9.01
N ASN A 64 3.91 -0.22 9.12
CA ASN A 64 2.74 -0.44 9.95
C ASN A 64 3.03 -0.13 11.42
N GLN A 65 4.19 -0.58 11.94
CA GLN A 65 4.62 -0.24 13.30
C GLN A 65 4.79 1.27 13.50
N THR A 66 5.31 1.98 12.50
CA THR A 66 5.47 3.43 12.58
C THR A 66 4.11 4.14 12.55
N LEU A 67 3.20 3.72 11.68
CA LEU A 67 1.82 4.22 11.64
C LEU A 67 1.09 3.99 12.97
N GLU A 68 1.20 2.78 13.53
CA GLU A 68 0.62 2.44 14.82
C GLU A 68 1.16 3.34 15.93
N TYR A 69 2.48 3.45 16.02
CA TYR A 69 3.14 4.17 17.11
C TYR A 69 2.97 5.69 17.02
N GLU A 70 3.11 6.25 15.82
CA GLU A 70 3.13 7.70 15.62
C GLU A 70 1.75 8.31 15.37
N TRP A 71 0.80 7.52 14.85
CA TRP A 71 -0.50 8.04 14.46
C TRP A 71 -1.65 7.40 15.23
N LEU A 72 -1.77 6.07 15.23
CA LEU A 72 -2.91 5.40 15.86
C LEU A 72 -2.93 5.56 17.38
N TYR A 73 -1.79 5.42 18.05
CA TYR A 73 -1.70 5.57 19.51
C TYR A 73 -1.86 7.02 20.00
N ASN A 74 -1.80 8.00 19.10
CA ASN A 74 -2.03 9.42 19.41
C ASN A 74 -3.52 9.82 19.35
N SER A 75 -4.44 8.88 19.59
CA SER A 75 -5.89 9.11 19.63
C SER A 75 -6.50 9.63 18.32
N ASN A 76 -5.87 9.37 17.17
CA ASN A 76 -6.38 9.77 15.85
C ASN A 76 -7.48 8.84 15.30
N LEU A 77 -7.78 7.75 16.03
CA LEU A 77 -8.80 6.77 15.66
C LEU A 77 -10.20 7.38 15.76
N SER A 78 -10.88 7.47 14.61
CA SER A 78 -12.32 7.69 14.49
C SER A 78 -12.98 6.46 13.85
N LEU A 79 -14.20 6.15 14.27
CA LEU A 79 -15.03 5.12 13.63
C LEU A 79 -15.73 5.64 12.37
N ASP A 80 -15.67 6.96 12.13
CA ASP A 80 -16.20 7.59 10.93
C ASP A 80 -15.11 7.68 9.84
N PRO A 81 -15.24 6.94 8.72
CA PRO A 81 -14.28 7.01 7.62
C PRO A 81 -14.15 8.41 7.01
N GLU A 82 -15.19 9.23 7.04
CA GLU A 82 -15.15 10.59 6.47
C GLU A 82 -14.27 11.53 7.32
N GLU A 83 -14.13 11.24 8.62
CA GLU A 83 -13.22 11.95 9.52
C GLU A 83 -11.81 11.33 9.52
N LEU A 84 -11.73 9.99 9.45
CA LEU A 84 -10.48 9.25 9.52
C LEU A 84 -9.64 9.42 8.24
N ASN A 85 -10.26 9.28 7.07
CA ASN A 85 -9.55 9.24 5.79
C ASN A 85 -8.73 10.52 5.50
N PRO A 86 -9.25 11.75 5.72
CA PRO A 86 -8.47 12.96 5.50
C PRO A 86 -7.26 13.06 6.43
N ARG A 87 -7.44 12.79 7.73
CA ARG A 87 -6.35 12.85 8.73
C ARG A 87 -5.26 11.81 8.46
N LEU A 88 -5.66 10.60 8.06
CA LEU A 88 -4.72 9.56 7.67
C LEU A 88 -3.97 9.96 6.40
N THR A 89 -4.66 10.56 5.44
CA THR A 89 -4.05 11.05 4.20
C THR A 89 -2.99 12.12 4.48
N GLU A 90 -3.26 13.07 5.37
CA GLU A 90 -2.29 14.09 5.78
C GLU A 90 -1.03 13.46 6.38
N TRP A 91 -1.20 12.49 7.29
CA TRP A 91 -0.06 11.77 7.88
C TRP A 91 0.72 10.96 6.83
N LEU A 92 0.04 10.32 5.88
CA LEU A 92 0.68 9.59 4.78
C LEU A 92 1.49 10.52 3.87
N VAL A 93 1.01 11.74 3.62
CA VAL A 93 1.76 12.75 2.85
C VAL A 93 3.00 13.19 3.65
N GLU A 94 2.86 13.49 4.93
CA GLU A 94 4.01 13.87 5.77
C GLU A 94 5.06 12.74 5.82
N TYR A 95 4.62 11.50 6.07
CA TYR A 95 5.49 10.34 6.15
C TYR A 95 6.24 10.09 4.85
N ASN A 96 5.54 10.07 3.70
CA ASN A 96 6.14 9.70 2.42
C ASN A 96 6.98 10.81 1.78
N PHE A 97 6.69 12.09 2.04
CA PHE A 97 7.28 13.21 1.29
C PHE A 97 8.27 14.06 2.10
N ASN A 98 8.06 14.18 3.42
CA ASN A 98 8.82 15.15 4.23
C ASN A 98 9.85 14.49 5.13
N ARG A 99 9.78 13.17 5.33
CA ARG A 99 10.77 12.45 6.14
C ARG A 99 11.96 11.98 5.31
N PRO A 100 13.20 12.13 5.82
CA PRO A 100 14.38 11.54 5.22
C PRO A 100 14.37 10.01 5.46
N HIS A 101 13.81 9.26 4.52
CA HIS A 101 13.81 7.80 4.54
C HIS A 101 15.03 7.28 3.77
N GLN A 102 15.85 6.42 4.39
CA GLN A 102 16.93 5.74 3.66
C GLN A 102 16.40 4.66 2.69
N ILE A 103 15.18 4.18 2.91
CA ILE A 103 14.42 3.24 2.06
C ILE A 103 12.93 3.54 2.26
N GLY A 104 12.25 4.03 1.23
CA GLY A 104 10.83 4.36 1.23
C GLY A 104 9.95 3.13 1.03
N VAL A 105 8.83 3.06 1.78
CA VAL A 105 7.81 2.00 1.69
C VAL A 105 6.99 2.15 0.41
N TYR A 106 6.89 3.38 -0.05
CA TYR A 106 6.65 3.73 -1.44
C TYR A 106 8.01 4.20 -1.95
N PRO A 107 8.52 3.67 -3.08
CA PRO A 107 9.71 4.25 -3.67
C PRO A 107 9.45 5.74 -3.84
N ASP A 108 10.43 6.55 -3.45
CA ASP A 108 10.50 7.99 -3.70
C ASP A 108 9.71 8.33 -4.96
N LEU A 109 8.82 9.33 -4.92
CA LEU A 109 8.12 9.74 -6.14
C LEU A 109 9.08 10.17 -7.26
N LEU A 110 10.33 10.48 -6.91
CA LEU A 110 11.45 10.64 -7.86
C LEU A 110 11.75 9.34 -8.65
N ALA A 111 11.68 8.16 -8.02
CA ALA A 111 11.73 6.88 -8.71
C ALA A 111 10.44 6.61 -9.50
N LEU A 112 9.26 7.02 -9.00
CA LEU A 112 7.97 6.96 -9.73
C LEU A 112 7.91 7.86 -10.98
N GLN A 113 8.91 8.71 -11.21
CA GLN A 113 9.09 9.48 -12.45
C GLN A 113 10.10 8.85 -13.41
N ASP A 114 10.77 7.76 -13.02
CA ASP A 114 11.66 7.01 -13.91
C ASP A 114 10.80 6.07 -14.78
N PRO A 115 10.67 6.33 -16.10
CA PRO A 115 9.88 5.49 -16.99
C PRO A 115 10.51 4.13 -17.29
N THR A 116 11.72 3.86 -16.78
CA THR A 116 12.43 2.59 -16.94
C THR A 116 12.31 1.67 -15.73
N HIS A 117 11.67 2.13 -14.65
CA HIS A 117 11.56 1.39 -13.40
C HIS A 117 10.24 0.64 -13.29
N ASN A 118 10.30 -0.69 -13.25
CA ASN A 118 9.12 -1.53 -13.09
C ASN A 118 8.74 -1.62 -11.61
N PHE A 119 7.53 -1.17 -11.27
CA PHE A 119 7.07 -1.12 -9.88
C PHE A 119 6.53 -2.47 -9.41
N SER A 120 7.12 -2.99 -8.34
CA SER A 120 6.58 -4.08 -7.54
C SER A 120 6.08 -3.51 -6.23
N LEU A 121 4.77 -3.61 -5.97
CA LEU A 121 4.16 -3.08 -4.75
C LEU A 121 3.89 -4.21 -3.75
N LYS A 122 4.15 -3.96 -2.46
CA LYS A 122 3.79 -4.89 -1.37
C LYS A 122 2.59 -4.36 -0.59
N VAL A 123 1.55 -5.17 -0.46
CA VAL A 123 0.37 -4.86 0.37
C VAL A 123 0.19 -5.96 1.41
N LYS A 124 0.07 -5.58 2.68
CA LYS A 124 -0.33 -6.48 3.77
C LYS A 124 -1.80 -6.21 4.09
N GLY A 125 -2.60 -7.26 4.27
CA GLY A 125 -4.00 -7.10 4.67
C GLY A 125 -4.09 -6.28 5.95
N LEU A 126 -4.86 -5.19 5.91
CA LEU A 126 -5.25 -4.42 7.09
C LEU A 126 -6.34 -5.17 7.84
#